data_AF-A0A3N5KIW7-F1
#
_entry.id   AF-A0A3N5KIW7-F1
#
_cell.length_a   1.000
_cell.length_b   1.000
_cell.length_c   1.000
_cell.angle_alpha   90.00
_cell.angle_beta   90.00
_cell.angle_gamma   90.00
#
_symmetry.space_group_name_H-M   'P 1'
#
loop_
_entity.id
_entity.type
_entity.pdbx_description
1 polymer ?
#
loop_
_entity_poly.entity_id
_entity_poly.type
_entity_poly.pdbx_seq_one_letter_code
_entity_poly.pdbx_strand_id
1 'polypeptide(L)'
;YVLFEILMLAAAAAFVRLWPATGWRTTLAATCWSLPVFDAFAIAQDVAALLAVIAGTLILLNRRRDFAAGLLFSLCAIKFHLFLLMPVWILARRMGRFACGLVVGGAALGVLSLAAAGPGGFRAFVHTAFSSAVNPGLAVMPNLNGLFHGNGRLELAAAMAVAALVFLVARRSSQSWALAATLSGGLLTSHHAYVADCALLLPALLVMVSETDRAWQRYLALLLLTPVVFIGVYAGPAVLVTRLSLVVLCMSFAAVPRRPLTDPPLSASFPSADRASRQ
;
A
#
# COMPACT_ATOMS: atom_id res chain seq x y z
N TYR A 1 3.88 3.90 25.24
CA TYR A 1 4.66 4.59 24.19
C TYR A 1 5.83 3.72 23.71
N VAL A 2 6.86 3.45 24.53
CA VAL A 2 8.01 2.60 24.17
C VAL A 2 7.63 1.22 23.62
N LEU A 3 6.68 0.52 24.25
CA LEU A 3 6.21 -0.79 23.73
C LEU A 3 5.67 -0.69 22.29
N PHE A 4 4.93 0.37 21.98
CA PHE A 4 4.37 0.58 20.64
C PHE A 4 5.48 0.83 19.62
N GLU A 5 6.48 1.66 19.96
CA GLU A 5 7.63 1.91 19.08
C GLU A 5 8.44 0.63 18.82
N ILE A 6 8.67 -0.19 19.85
CA ILE A 6 9.35 -1.49 19.71
C ILE A 6 8.55 -2.39 18.75
N LEU A 7 7.22 -2.44 18.89
CA LEU A 7 6.37 -3.23 18.00
C LEU A 7 6.42 -2.71 16.55
N MET A 8 6.42 -1.39 16.34
CA MET A 8 6.53 -0.81 15.00
C MET A 8 7.90 -1.04 14.37
N LEU A 9 8.97 -0.96 15.16
CA LEU A 9 10.32 -1.27 14.70
C LEU A 9 10.44 -2.75 14.33
N ALA A 10 9.88 -3.65 15.14
CA ALA A 10 9.82 -5.08 14.84
C ALA A 10 9.02 -5.36 13.56
N ALA A 11 7.90 -4.65 13.35
CA ALA A 11 7.11 -4.77 12.13
C ALA A 11 7.86 -4.27 10.89
N ALA A 12 8.57 -3.15 10.98
CA ALA A 12 9.44 -2.66 9.89
C ALA A 12 10.56 -3.66 9.58
N ALA A 13 11.21 -4.22 10.60
CA ALA A 13 12.21 -5.27 10.43
C ALA A 13 11.63 -6.53 9.78
N ALA A 14 10.41 -6.93 10.17
CA ALA A 14 9.69 -8.03 9.55
C ALA A 14 9.41 -7.75 8.07
N PHE A 15 8.92 -6.56 7.72
CA PHE A 15 8.74 -6.15 6.32
C PHE A 15 10.06 -6.25 5.53
N VAL A 16 11.14 -5.65 6.04
CA VAL A 16 12.47 -5.68 5.40
C VAL A 16 12.94 -7.11 5.13
N ARG A 17 12.71 -8.02 6.10
CA ARG A 17 13.20 -9.39 6.03
C ARG A 17 12.34 -10.31 5.16
N LEU A 18 11.02 -10.06 5.13
CA LEU A 18 10.03 -10.91 4.50
C LEU A 18 9.65 -10.46 3.08
N TRP A 19 9.89 -9.20 2.71
CA TRP A 19 9.47 -8.69 1.41
C TRP A 19 10.05 -9.52 0.25
N PRO A 20 9.22 -10.15 -0.60
CA PRO A 20 9.69 -11.17 -1.53
C PRO A 20 10.21 -10.65 -2.88
N ALA A 21 9.93 -9.38 -3.24
CA ALA A 21 10.29 -8.86 -4.56
C ALA A 21 11.76 -8.42 -4.68
N THR A 22 12.41 -8.10 -3.55
CA THR A 22 13.79 -7.63 -3.51
C THR A 22 14.58 -8.30 -2.39
N GLY A 23 15.91 -8.27 -2.46
CA GLY A 23 16.76 -8.70 -1.34
C GLY A 23 16.60 -7.78 -0.13
N TRP A 24 16.81 -8.32 1.07
CA TRP A 24 16.63 -7.58 2.33
C TRP A 24 17.46 -6.29 2.42
N ARG A 25 18.66 -6.26 1.81
CA ARG A 25 19.53 -5.06 1.78
C ARG A 25 18.89 -3.92 0.99
N THR A 26 18.31 -4.22 -0.16
CA THR A 26 17.60 -3.24 -0.99
C THR A 26 16.34 -2.75 -0.30
N THR A 27 15.57 -3.67 0.29
CA THR A 27 14.37 -3.30 1.08
C THR A 27 14.74 -2.43 2.28
N LEU A 28 15.83 -2.76 2.99
CA LEU A 28 16.34 -1.97 4.10
C LEU A 28 16.74 -0.57 3.64
N ALA A 29 17.56 -0.45 2.59
CA ALA A 29 18.00 0.83 2.06
C ALA A 29 16.81 1.71 1.64
N ALA A 30 15.83 1.13 0.93
CA ALA A 30 14.60 1.81 0.55
C ALA A 30 13.77 2.27 1.76
N THR A 31 13.68 1.43 2.80
CA THR A 31 12.97 1.77 4.04
C THR A 31 13.67 2.91 4.80
N CYS A 32 15.00 2.87 4.89
CA CYS A 32 15.78 3.91 5.58
C CYS A 32 15.80 5.26 4.83
N TRP A 33 15.68 5.25 3.50
CA TRP A 33 15.64 6.47 2.68
C TRP A 33 14.24 7.06 2.49
N SER A 34 13.20 6.36 2.96
CA SER A 34 11.82 6.77 2.78
C SER A 34 11.40 7.81 3.84
N LEU A 35 11.19 9.06 3.41
CA LEU A 35 10.63 10.10 4.28
C LEU A 35 9.27 9.70 4.87
N PRO A 36 8.32 9.09 4.12
CA PRO A 36 7.10 8.56 4.69
C PRO A 36 7.28 7.59 5.86
N VAL A 37 8.29 6.72 5.81
CA VAL A 37 8.58 5.81 6.93
C VAL A 37 9.10 6.59 8.13
N PHE A 38 10.02 7.53 7.91
CA PHE A 38 10.53 8.38 8.98
C PHE A 38 9.39 9.17 9.65
N ASP A 39 8.53 9.80 8.85
CA ASP A 39 7.35 10.53 9.33
C ASP A 39 6.45 9.59 10.16
N ALA A 40 6.15 8.39 9.66
CA ALA A 40 5.36 7.41 10.38
C ALA A 40 5.95 7.06 11.77
N PHE A 41 7.27 6.91 11.90
CA PHE A 41 7.90 6.71 13.21
C PHE A 41 7.84 7.97 14.09
N ALA A 42 8.11 9.15 13.51
CA ALA A 42 8.13 10.42 14.23
C ALA A 42 6.76 10.76 14.86
N ILE A 43 5.66 10.39 14.21
CA ILE A 43 4.29 10.60 14.71
C ILE A 43 3.64 9.32 15.28
N ALA A 44 4.44 8.29 15.60
CA ALA A 44 3.99 7.03 16.18
C ALA A 44 2.79 6.39 15.44
N GLN A 45 2.87 6.33 14.12
CA GLN A 45 1.88 5.70 13.24
C GLN A 45 2.08 4.18 13.14
N ASP A 46 0.99 3.49 12.81
CA ASP A 46 0.88 2.03 12.70
C ASP A 46 1.20 1.48 11.29
N VAL A 47 1.66 2.33 10.37
CA VAL A 47 1.88 1.97 8.95
C VAL A 47 2.95 0.87 8.79
N ALA A 48 3.93 0.78 9.69
CA ALA A 48 4.92 -0.30 9.68
C ALA A 48 4.29 -1.68 9.88
N ALA A 49 3.24 -1.80 10.72
CA ALA A 49 2.49 -3.03 10.90
C ALA A 49 1.76 -3.42 9.60
N LEU A 50 1.18 -2.45 8.89
CA LEU A 50 0.54 -2.69 7.60
C LEU A 50 1.53 -3.21 6.56
N LEU A 51 2.74 -2.65 6.51
CA LEU A 51 3.81 -3.14 5.61
C LEU A 51 4.14 -4.62 5.88
N ALA A 52 4.30 -5.00 7.14
CA ALA A 52 4.55 -6.40 7.52
C ALA A 52 3.38 -7.32 7.12
N VAL A 53 2.15 -6.89 7.37
CA VAL A 53 0.92 -7.61 6.98
C VAL A 53 0.85 -7.79 5.46
N ILE A 54 1.16 -6.75 4.67
CA ILE A 54 1.19 -6.80 3.21
C ILE A 54 2.25 -7.79 2.72
N ALA A 55 3.46 -7.76 3.28
CA ALA A 55 4.52 -8.73 2.96
C ALA A 55 4.09 -10.17 3.24
N GLY A 56 3.55 -10.43 4.44
CA GLY A 56 3.05 -11.74 4.83
C GLY A 56 1.89 -12.21 3.94
N THR A 57 0.99 -11.30 3.56
CA THR A 57 -0.11 -11.58 2.65
C THR A 57 0.41 -12.02 1.28
N LEU A 58 1.38 -11.31 0.72
CA LEU A 58 1.97 -11.67 -0.57
C LEU A 58 2.69 -13.03 -0.51
N ILE A 59 3.40 -13.33 0.58
CA ILE A 59 4.01 -14.66 0.81
C ILE A 59 2.93 -15.75 0.83
N LEU A 60 1.84 -15.55 1.57
CA LEU A 60 0.76 -16.55 1.67
C LEU A 60 0.05 -16.77 0.34
N LEU A 61 -0.18 -15.70 -0.43
CA LEU A 61 -0.72 -15.78 -1.79
C LEU A 61 0.21 -16.56 -2.73
N ASN A 62 1.53 -16.29 -2.67
CA ASN A 62 2.52 -17.04 -3.45
C ASN A 62 2.57 -18.52 -3.06
N ARG A 63 2.25 -18.86 -1.80
CA ARG A 63 2.10 -20.23 -1.29
C ARG A 63 0.70 -20.82 -1.52
N ARG A 64 -0.17 -20.17 -2.30
CA ARG A 64 -1.55 -20.62 -2.57
C ARG A 64 -2.43 -20.77 -1.32
N ARG A 65 -2.08 -20.10 -0.21
CA ARG A 65 -2.86 -20.10 1.04
C ARG A 65 -3.81 -18.90 1.07
N ASP A 66 -4.67 -18.80 0.05
CA ASP A 66 -5.47 -17.61 -0.23
C ASP A 66 -6.37 -17.19 0.93
N PHE A 67 -7.03 -18.15 1.59
CA PHE A 67 -7.88 -17.86 2.75
C PHE A 67 -7.08 -17.27 3.92
N ALA A 68 -5.93 -17.87 4.25
CA ALA A 68 -5.07 -17.35 5.32
C ALA A 68 -4.48 -15.98 4.95
N ALA A 69 -4.18 -15.75 3.67
CA ALA A 69 -3.77 -14.44 3.18
C ALA A 69 -4.88 -13.39 3.39
N GLY A 70 -6.14 -13.73 3.09
CA GLY A 70 -7.28 -12.85 3.35
C GLY A 70 -7.48 -12.57 4.84
N LEU A 71 -7.36 -13.60 5.68
CA LEU A 71 -7.44 -13.47 7.13
C LEU A 71 -6.36 -12.53 7.68
N LEU A 72 -5.10 -12.71 7.25
CA LEU A 72 -4.00 -11.83 7.64
C LEU A 72 -4.23 -10.40 7.14
N PHE A 73 -4.66 -10.24 5.89
CA PHE A 73 -4.92 -8.94 5.29
C PHE A 73 -6.09 -8.20 5.97
N SER A 74 -7.01 -8.90 6.65
CA SER A 74 -8.08 -8.25 7.41
C SER A 74 -7.57 -7.31 8.51
N LEU A 75 -6.35 -7.52 9.01
CA LEU A 75 -5.70 -6.61 9.96
C LEU A 75 -5.49 -5.20 9.37
N CYS A 76 -5.46 -5.06 8.04
CA CYS A 76 -5.42 -3.77 7.36
C CYS A 76 -6.72 -2.94 7.54
N ALA A 77 -7.78 -3.52 8.12
CA ALA A 77 -9.02 -2.80 8.42
C ALA A 77 -8.82 -1.59 9.35
N ILE A 78 -7.72 -1.56 10.13
CA ILE A 78 -7.33 -0.39 10.93
C ILE A 78 -7.17 0.87 10.08
N LYS A 79 -6.79 0.73 8.80
CA LYS A 79 -6.76 1.81 7.80
C LYS A 79 -7.52 1.45 6.53
N PHE A 80 -8.77 1.01 6.67
CA PHE A 80 -9.58 0.52 5.54
C PHE A 80 -9.67 1.49 4.34
N HIS A 81 -9.63 2.82 4.58
CA HIS A 81 -9.70 3.84 3.53
C HIS A 81 -8.49 3.85 2.59
N LEU A 82 -7.34 3.30 2.99
CA LEU A 82 -6.16 3.15 2.12
C LEU A 82 -6.27 1.93 1.20
N PHE A 83 -7.25 1.06 1.45
CA PHE A 83 -7.45 -0.22 0.77
C PHE A 83 -8.77 -0.26 0.00
N LEU A 84 -9.37 0.88 -0.33
CA LEU A 84 -10.66 0.98 -1.03
C LEU A 84 -10.72 0.25 -2.38
N LEU A 85 -9.58 0.11 -3.07
CA LEU A 85 -9.50 -0.58 -4.35
C LEU A 85 -9.26 -2.10 -4.22
N MET A 86 -9.17 -2.63 -3.00
CA MET A 86 -9.05 -4.07 -2.78
C MET A 86 -10.18 -4.90 -3.38
N PRO A 87 -11.47 -4.50 -3.26
CA PRO A 87 -12.56 -5.23 -3.91
C PRO A 87 -12.39 -5.32 -5.43
N VAL A 88 -11.84 -4.28 -6.06
CA VAL A 88 -11.56 -4.25 -7.50
C VAL A 88 -10.51 -5.30 -7.86
N TRP A 89 -9.44 -5.40 -7.07
CA TRP A 89 -8.42 -6.43 -7.25
C TRP A 89 -8.96 -7.85 -7.07
N ILE A 90 -9.72 -8.09 -6.00
CA ILE A 90 -10.36 -9.37 -5.68
C ILE A 90 -11.27 -9.81 -6.84
N LEU A 91 -12.12 -8.89 -7.33
CA LEU A 91 -13.05 -9.14 -8.42
C LEU A 91 -12.32 -9.44 -9.73
N ALA A 92 -11.33 -8.63 -10.09
CA ALA A 92 -10.53 -8.81 -11.30
C ALA A 92 -9.87 -10.19 -11.36
N ARG A 93 -9.33 -10.64 -10.22
CA ARG A 93 -8.59 -11.91 -10.07
C ARG A 93 -9.48 -13.10 -9.68
N ARG A 94 -10.77 -12.88 -9.41
CA ARG A 94 -11.72 -13.89 -8.91
C ARG A 94 -11.21 -14.59 -7.63
N MET A 95 -10.63 -13.84 -6.70
CA MET A 95 -9.98 -14.38 -5.49
C MET A 95 -10.99 -14.69 -4.38
N GLY A 96 -11.95 -15.58 -4.64
CA GLY A 96 -13.05 -15.90 -3.71
C GLY A 96 -12.58 -16.38 -2.34
N ARG A 97 -11.57 -17.28 -2.29
CA ARG A 97 -11.03 -17.80 -1.02
C ARG A 97 -10.38 -16.70 -0.18
N PHE A 98 -9.66 -15.79 -0.81
CA PHE A 98 -9.09 -14.61 -0.15
C PHE A 98 -10.20 -13.69 0.38
N ALA A 99 -11.23 -13.44 -0.43
CA ALA A 99 -12.39 -12.64 -0.01
C ALA A 99 -13.07 -13.25 1.22
N CYS A 100 -13.28 -14.57 1.26
CA CYS A 100 -13.83 -15.24 2.43
C CYS A 100 -12.95 -15.05 3.67
N GLY A 101 -11.63 -15.21 3.54
CA GLY A 101 -10.70 -14.98 4.66
C GLY A 101 -10.76 -13.54 5.18
N LEU A 102 -10.84 -12.57 4.26
CA LEU A 102 -10.96 -11.16 4.58
C LEU A 102 -12.27 -10.85 5.34
N VAL A 103 -13.39 -11.40 4.87
CA VAL A 103 -14.71 -11.24 5.51
C VAL A 103 -14.72 -11.88 6.90
N VAL A 104 -14.22 -13.11 7.04
CA VAL A 104 -14.15 -13.81 8.34
C VAL A 104 -13.26 -13.04 9.33
N GLY A 105 -12.08 -12.61 8.90
CA GLY A 105 -11.18 -11.81 9.73
C GLY A 105 -11.77 -10.46 10.12
N GLY A 106 -12.36 -9.76 9.16
CA GLY A 106 -13.02 -8.48 9.41
C GLY A 106 -14.22 -8.61 10.37
N ALA A 107 -15.02 -9.67 10.23
CA ALA A 107 -16.12 -9.96 11.14
C ALA A 107 -15.60 -10.23 12.57
N ALA A 108 -14.54 -11.04 12.71
CA ALA A 108 -13.92 -11.29 14.01
C ALA A 108 -13.39 -10.00 14.67
N LEU A 109 -12.68 -9.16 13.90
CA LEU A 109 -12.23 -7.85 14.37
C LEU A 109 -13.39 -6.93 14.76
N GLY A 110 -14.48 -6.94 13.98
CA GLY A 110 -15.69 -6.17 14.28
C GLY A 110 -16.34 -6.60 15.59
N VAL A 111 -16.47 -7.91 15.83
CA VAL A 111 -16.99 -8.47 17.08
C VAL A 111 -16.09 -8.07 18.27
N LEU A 112 -14.76 -8.20 18.12
CA LEU A 112 -13.81 -7.79 19.16
C LEU A 112 -13.88 -6.28 19.44
N SER A 113 -14.03 -5.46 18.40
CA SER A 113 -14.15 -4.01 18.53
C SER A 113 -15.44 -3.61 19.26
N LEU A 114 -16.58 -4.23 18.92
CA LEU A 114 -17.85 -3.99 19.61
C LEU A 114 -17.81 -4.47 21.07
N ALA A 115 -17.18 -5.62 21.32
CA ALA A 115 -16.99 -6.13 22.68
C ALA A 115 -16.12 -5.19 23.53
N ALA A 116 -15.07 -4.62 22.95
CA ALA A 116 -14.16 -3.70 23.63
C ALA A 116 -14.76 -2.30 23.84
N ALA A 117 -15.49 -1.77 22.85
CA ALA A 117 -16.01 -0.40 22.87
C ALA A 117 -17.35 -0.24 23.61
N GLY A 118 -18.06 -1.34 23.86
CA GLY A 118 -19.36 -1.35 24.54
C GLY A 118 -20.52 -0.77 23.69
N PRO A 119 -21.74 -0.70 24.25
CA PRO A 119 -22.97 -0.41 23.50
C PRO A 119 -23.02 0.94 22.77
N GLY A 120 -22.26 1.94 23.24
CA GLY A 120 -22.17 3.27 22.63
C GLY A 120 -20.99 3.46 21.68
N GLY A 121 -20.06 2.51 21.64
CA GLY A 121 -18.76 2.68 20.98
C GLY A 121 -18.86 2.92 19.47
N PHE A 122 -19.75 2.21 18.78
CA PHE A 122 -19.95 2.40 17.35
C PHE A 122 -20.50 3.78 17.01
N ARG A 123 -21.49 4.27 17.77
CA ARG A 123 -22.08 5.60 17.55
C ARG A 123 -21.06 6.70 17.81
N ALA A 124 -20.26 6.56 18.86
CA ALA A 124 -19.17 7.49 19.17
C ALA A 124 -18.09 7.47 18.07
N PHE A 125 -17.72 6.28 17.57
CA PHE A 125 -16.79 6.14 16.45
C PHE A 125 -17.31 6.86 15.20
N VAL A 126 -18.55 6.61 14.78
CA VAL A 126 -19.15 7.26 13.60
C VAL A 126 -19.18 8.78 13.78
N HIS A 127 -19.60 9.27 14.94
CA HIS A 127 -19.64 10.71 15.20
C HIS A 127 -18.26 11.37 15.09
N THR A 128 -17.22 10.74 15.66
CA THR A 128 -15.85 11.27 15.60
C THR A 128 -15.24 11.13 14.21
N ALA A 129 -15.43 9.99 13.54
CA ALA A 129 -14.87 9.70 12.23
C ALA A 129 -15.35 10.67 11.13
N PHE A 130 -16.55 11.21 11.27
CA PHE A 130 -17.10 12.20 10.34
C PHE A 130 -17.04 13.65 10.87
N SER A 131 -16.41 13.87 12.02
CA SER A 131 -16.25 15.22 12.57
C SER A 131 -15.11 15.98 11.87
N SER A 132 -15.31 17.27 11.64
CA SER A 132 -14.29 18.15 11.02
C SER A 132 -13.04 18.33 11.88
N ALA A 133 -13.09 17.95 13.16
CA ALA A 133 -11.98 18.06 14.11
C ALA A 133 -10.82 17.08 13.85
N VAL A 134 -11.07 15.99 13.11
CA VAL A 134 -10.07 14.93 12.82
C VAL A 134 -9.40 15.16 11.45
N ASN A 135 -9.65 16.30 10.80
CA ASN A 135 -9.14 16.62 9.47
C ASN A 135 -8.02 17.67 9.50
N PRO A 136 -6.75 17.27 9.71
CA PRO A 136 -5.63 18.13 9.36
C PRO A 136 -5.73 18.45 7.86
N GLY A 137 -5.71 19.74 7.52
CA GLY A 137 -6.33 20.29 6.31
C GLY A 137 -6.03 19.61 4.97
N LEU A 138 -7.01 19.69 4.06
CA LEU A 138 -6.99 19.16 2.69
C LEU A 138 -5.78 19.62 1.85
N ALA A 139 -5.20 20.76 2.23
CA ALA A 139 -4.05 21.36 1.56
C ALA A 139 -2.80 20.47 1.53
N VAL A 140 -2.60 19.59 2.52
CA VAL A 140 -1.40 18.74 2.61
C VAL A 140 -1.63 17.29 2.15
N MET A 141 -2.85 16.93 1.76
CA MET A 141 -3.14 15.55 1.35
C MET A 141 -2.50 15.24 -0.02
N PRO A 142 -1.65 14.20 -0.14
CA PRO A 142 -0.99 13.83 -1.39
C PRO A 142 -1.86 12.85 -2.21
N ASN A 143 -3.13 13.16 -2.42
CA ASN A 143 -4.09 12.28 -3.11
C ASN A 143 -5.03 13.08 -4.04
N LEU A 144 -6.02 12.40 -4.65
CA LEU A 144 -7.00 13.05 -5.53
C LEU A 144 -7.89 14.04 -4.80
N ASN A 145 -8.25 13.76 -3.54
CA ASN A 145 -9.04 14.67 -2.72
C ASN A 145 -8.31 16.01 -2.53
N GLY A 146 -6.99 15.97 -2.26
CA GLY A 146 -6.15 17.17 -2.23
C GLY A 146 -5.98 17.85 -3.60
N LEU A 147 -5.92 17.08 -4.69
CA LEU A 147 -5.71 17.60 -6.05
C LEU A 147 -6.95 18.29 -6.64
N PHE A 148 -8.13 17.72 -6.42
CA PHE A 148 -9.41 18.18 -6.95
C PHE A 148 -10.30 18.82 -5.88
N HIS A 149 -9.69 19.34 -4.81
CA HIS A 149 -10.41 19.98 -3.72
C HIS A 149 -11.42 21.02 -4.25
N GLY A 150 -12.68 20.90 -3.81
CA GLY A 150 -13.78 21.76 -4.27
C GLY A 150 -14.48 21.30 -5.56
N ASN A 151 -14.00 20.23 -6.21
CA ASN A 151 -14.62 19.66 -7.41
C ASN A 151 -14.79 18.14 -7.32
N GLY A 152 -15.80 17.71 -6.56
CA GLY A 152 -16.10 16.29 -6.35
C GLY A 152 -16.46 15.50 -7.62
N ARG A 153 -16.90 16.17 -8.70
CA ARG A 153 -17.18 15.50 -9.98
C ARG A 153 -15.89 15.05 -10.67
N LEU A 154 -14.87 15.92 -10.70
CA LEU A 154 -13.55 15.57 -11.24
C LEU A 154 -12.84 14.54 -10.35
N GLU A 155 -12.94 14.68 -9.03
CA GLU A 155 -12.42 13.71 -8.07
C GLU A 155 -13.01 12.31 -8.32
N LEU A 156 -14.35 12.22 -8.41
CA LEU A 156 -15.04 10.96 -8.69
C LEU A 156 -14.64 10.38 -10.05
N ALA A 157 -14.58 11.21 -11.10
CA ALA A 157 -14.16 10.77 -12.43
C ALA A 157 -12.72 10.22 -12.42
N ALA A 158 -11.80 10.91 -11.74
CA ALA A 158 -10.42 10.47 -11.58
C ALA A 158 -10.32 9.18 -10.75
N ALA A 159 -11.08 9.06 -9.67
CA ALA A 159 -11.11 7.84 -8.85
C ALA A 159 -11.65 6.63 -9.64
N MET A 160 -12.70 6.83 -10.45
CA MET A 160 -13.22 5.79 -11.34
C MET A 160 -12.19 5.39 -12.42
N ALA A 161 -11.44 6.34 -12.96
CA ALA A 161 -10.36 6.05 -13.91
C ALA A 161 -9.23 5.23 -13.26
N VAL A 162 -8.84 5.58 -12.03
CA VAL A 162 -7.86 4.81 -11.25
C VAL A 162 -8.38 3.40 -10.94
N ALA A 163 -9.64 3.25 -10.54
CA ALA A 163 -10.25 1.95 -10.29
C ALA A 163 -10.28 1.08 -11.56
N ALA A 164 -10.65 1.67 -12.71
CA ALA A 164 -10.60 0.98 -14.00
C ALA A 164 -9.17 0.55 -14.37
N LEU A 165 -8.18 1.42 -14.15
CA LEU A 165 -6.78 1.09 -14.38
C LEU A 165 -6.32 -0.08 -13.49
N VAL A 166 -6.63 -0.06 -12.19
CA VAL A 166 -6.31 -1.15 -11.26
C VAL A 166 -6.97 -2.45 -11.71
N PHE A 167 -8.23 -2.41 -12.13
CA PHE A 167 -8.93 -3.58 -12.67
C PHE A 167 -8.19 -4.14 -13.88
N LEU A 168 -7.84 -3.31 -14.86
CA LEU A 168 -7.14 -3.72 -16.08
C LEU A 168 -5.75 -4.29 -15.78
N VAL A 169 -4.99 -3.65 -14.89
CA VAL A 169 -3.66 -4.14 -14.47
C VAL A 169 -3.81 -5.49 -13.77
N ALA A 170 -4.71 -5.61 -12.80
CA ALA A 170 -4.95 -6.85 -12.08
C ALA A 170 -5.30 -8.02 -13.02
N ARG A 171 -6.08 -7.77 -14.08
CA ARG A 171 -6.47 -8.82 -15.05
C ARG A 171 -5.29 -9.35 -15.87
N ARG A 172 -4.23 -8.58 -16.06
CA ARG A 172 -3.19 -8.87 -17.08
C ARG A 172 -1.75 -8.99 -16.54
N SER A 173 -1.52 -8.67 -15.27
CA SER A 173 -0.17 -8.62 -14.68
C SER A 173 0.05 -9.69 -13.59
N SER A 174 1.28 -9.75 -13.07
CA SER A 174 1.62 -10.62 -11.95
C SER A 174 0.88 -10.22 -10.66
N GLN A 175 0.88 -11.10 -9.66
CA GLN A 175 0.28 -10.79 -8.36
C GLN A 175 0.95 -9.56 -7.70
N SER A 176 2.27 -9.43 -7.82
CA SER A 176 3.05 -8.30 -7.32
C SER A 176 2.61 -6.97 -7.93
N TRP A 177 2.50 -6.91 -9.27
CA TRP A 177 2.06 -5.71 -9.98
C TRP A 177 0.61 -5.35 -9.70
N ALA A 178 -0.26 -6.34 -9.59
CA ALA A 178 -1.66 -6.13 -9.24
C ALA A 178 -1.81 -5.55 -7.83
N LEU A 179 -1.07 -6.09 -6.86
CA LEU A 179 -1.01 -5.55 -5.50
C LEU A 179 -0.41 -4.14 -5.48
N ALA A 180 0.71 -3.91 -6.19
CA ALA A 180 1.34 -2.60 -6.30
C ALA A 180 0.37 -1.53 -6.83
N ALA A 181 -0.32 -1.81 -7.94
CA ALA A 181 -1.32 -0.90 -8.50
C ALA A 181 -2.49 -0.67 -7.52
N THR A 182 -2.93 -1.70 -6.81
CA THR A 182 -4.02 -1.61 -5.83
C THR A 182 -3.65 -0.73 -4.64
N LEU A 183 -2.43 -0.86 -4.11
CA LEU A 183 -1.93 -0.04 -3.00
C LEU A 183 -1.75 1.42 -3.43
N SER A 184 -1.12 1.66 -4.58
CA SER A 184 -0.93 3.02 -5.09
C SER A 184 -2.26 3.69 -5.44
N GLY A 185 -3.18 2.96 -6.07
CA GLY A 185 -4.51 3.47 -6.39
C GLY A 185 -5.35 3.70 -5.13
N GLY A 186 -5.30 2.80 -4.15
CA GLY A 186 -6.01 2.92 -2.88
C GLY A 186 -5.60 4.18 -2.10
N LEU A 187 -4.29 4.44 -1.99
CA LEU A 187 -3.76 5.68 -1.43
C LEU A 187 -4.27 6.91 -2.21
N LEU A 188 -4.20 6.86 -3.55
CA LEU A 188 -4.57 7.97 -4.42
C LEU A 188 -6.08 8.31 -4.35
N THR A 189 -6.94 7.30 -4.18
CA THR A 189 -8.41 7.46 -4.07
C THR A 189 -8.92 7.59 -2.63
N SER A 190 -8.03 7.47 -1.64
CA SER A 190 -8.43 7.54 -0.23
C SER A 190 -8.94 8.93 0.13
N HIS A 191 -9.92 8.99 1.04
CA HIS A 191 -10.46 10.26 1.49
C HIS A 191 -9.46 11.01 2.40
N HIS A 192 -8.72 10.27 3.24
CA HIS A 192 -7.68 10.79 4.12
C HIS A 192 -6.37 10.07 3.85
N ALA A 193 -5.34 10.83 3.49
CA ALA A 193 -3.98 10.32 3.38
C ALA A 193 -3.01 11.45 3.72
N TYR A 194 -1.94 11.11 4.43
CA TYR A 194 -0.85 12.03 4.76
C TYR A 194 0.50 11.42 4.39
N VAL A 195 1.59 12.16 4.67
CA VAL A 195 2.95 11.75 4.31
C VAL A 195 3.28 10.38 4.89
N ALA A 196 3.00 10.11 6.17
CA ALA A 196 3.16 8.80 6.77
C ALA A 196 2.44 7.66 6.00
N ASP A 197 1.23 7.89 5.47
CA ASP A 197 0.47 6.86 4.73
C ASP A 197 1.13 6.50 3.40
N CYS A 198 1.89 7.43 2.80
CA CYS A 198 2.66 7.16 1.59
C CYS A 198 3.73 6.07 1.80
N ALA A 199 4.05 5.67 3.03
CA ALA A 199 4.93 4.53 3.28
C ALA A 199 4.34 3.23 2.71
N LEU A 200 3.02 3.12 2.55
CA LEU A 200 2.36 2.00 1.86
C LEU A 200 2.72 1.90 0.36
N LEU A 201 3.36 2.91 -0.22
CA LEU A 201 3.91 2.83 -1.57
C LEU A 201 5.19 2.00 -1.65
N LEU A 202 5.91 1.78 -0.53
CA LEU A 202 7.15 1.00 -0.53
C LEU A 202 7.03 -0.35 -1.24
N PRO A 203 6.03 -1.20 -0.92
CA PRO A 203 5.71 -2.40 -1.70
C PRO A 203 5.66 -2.17 -3.21
N ALA A 204 4.93 -1.15 -3.65
CA ALA A 204 4.73 -0.85 -5.06
C ALA A 204 6.03 -0.37 -5.74
N LEU A 205 6.78 0.50 -5.06
CA LEU A 205 8.05 1.04 -5.55
C LEU A 205 9.12 -0.05 -5.65
N LEU A 206 9.18 -0.98 -4.68
CA LEU A 206 10.12 -2.10 -4.71
C LEU A 206 9.79 -3.10 -5.83
N VAL A 207 8.51 -3.39 -6.08
CA VAL A 207 8.09 -4.18 -7.26
C VAL A 207 8.51 -3.46 -8.54
N MET A 208 8.29 -2.15 -8.63
CA MET A 208 8.66 -1.39 -9.81
C MET A 208 10.17 -1.39 -10.05
N VAL A 209 11.00 -1.18 -9.02
CA VAL A 209 12.46 -1.21 -9.14
C VAL A 209 12.98 -2.58 -9.58
N SER A 210 12.38 -3.67 -9.07
CA SER A 210 12.83 -5.04 -9.32
C SER A 210 12.32 -5.64 -10.62
N GLU A 211 11.07 -5.37 -11.01
CA GLU A 211 10.39 -6.07 -12.09
C GLU A 211 10.22 -5.25 -13.38
N THR A 212 10.52 -3.94 -13.40
CA THR A 212 10.38 -3.15 -14.64
C THR A 212 11.61 -3.21 -15.55
N ASP A 213 11.38 -3.36 -16.85
CA ASP A 213 12.39 -3.17 -17.89
C ASP A 213 12.51 -1.71 -18.36
N ARG A 214 11.56 -0.85 -17.99
CA ARG A 214 11.49 0.54 -18.47
C ARG A 214 12.27 1.46 -17.53
N ALA A 215 13.39 2.01 -18.03
CA ALA A 215 14.26 2.89 -17.26
C ALA A 215 13.52 4.05 -16.57
N TRP A 216 12.57 4.69 -17.25
CA TRP A 216 11.82 5.82 -16.69
C TRP A 216 10.94 5.42 -15.49
N GLN A 217 10.36 4.21 -15.49
CA GLN A 217 9.58 3.70 -14.34
C GLN A 217 10.51 3.43 -13.16
N ARG A 218 11.69 2.88 -13.43
CA ARG A 218 12.71 2.66 -12.41
C ARG A 218 13.19 3.98 -11.80
N TYR A 219 13.47 5.00 -12.62
CA TYR A 219 13.85 6.33 -12.13
C TYR A 219 12.73 7.01 -11.34
N LEU A 220 11.48 6.90 -11.80
CA LEU A 220 10.32 7.39 -11.04
C LEU A 220 10.22 6.70 -9.67
N ALA A 221 10.39 5.38 -9.63
CA ALA A 221 10.34 4.63 -8.38
C ALA A 221 11.49 5.02 -7.44
N LEU A 222 12.72 5.15 -7.95
CA LEU A 222 13.87 5.60 -7.17
C LEU A 222 13.68 7.02 -6.64
N LEU A 223 13.17 7.94 -7.47
CA LEU A 223 12.85 9.30 -7.06
C LEU A 223 11.82 9.32 -5.92
N LEU A 224 10.76 8.52 -6.02
CA LEU A 224 9.73 8.37 -4.98
C LEU A 224 10.19 7.59 -3.76
N LEU A 225 11.29 6.84 -3.82
CA LEU A 225 11.92 6.25 -2.63
C LEU A 225 12.75 7.27 -1.84
N THR A 226 13.14 8.38 -2.47
CA THR A 226 13.91 9.44 -1.83
C THR A 226 13.01 10.44 -1.09
N PRO A 227 13.55 11.21 -0.12
CA PRO A 227 12.77 12.24 0.57
C PRO A 227 12.32 13.39 -0.34
N VAL A 228 12.97 13.58 -1.50
CA VAL A 228 12.85 14.78 -2.35
C VAL A 228 11.38 15.10 -2.72
N VAL A 229 10.61 14.09 -3.13
CA VAL A 229 9.22 14.30 -3.57
C VAL A 229 8.29 14.63 -2.41
N PHE A 230 8.59 14.13 -1.21
CA PHE A 230 7.70 14.27 -0.05
C PHE A 230 8.01 15.52 0.78
N ILE A 231 9.23 16.08 0.70
CA ILE A 231 9.55 17.40 1.28
C ILE A 231 8.58 18.46 0.76
N GLY A 232 8.14 18.34 -0.50
CA GLY A 232 7.18 19.25 -1.12
C GLY A 232 5.85 19.39 -0.36
N VAL A 233 5.43 18.36 0.38
CA VAL A 233 4.20 18.40 1.19
C VAL A 233 4.30 19.39 2.35
N TYR A 234 5.48 19.52 2.96
CA TYR A 234 5.73 20.48 4.04
C TYR A 234 6.04 21.89 3.53
N ALA A 235 6.46 22.01 2.27
CA ALA A 235 6.88 23.27 1.67
C ALA A 235 5.75 24.04 0.94
N GLY A 236 4.47 23.73 1.20
CA GLY A 236 3.30 24.45 0.66
C GLY A 236 3.06 24.18 -0.83
N PRO A 237 3.35 25.13 -1.76
CA PRO A 237 3.07 24.98 -3.19
C PRO A 237 3.68 23.73 -3.85
N ALA A 238 4.77 23.19 -3.30
CA ALA A 238 5.42 21.99 -3.83
C ALA A 238 4.61 20.69 -3.63
N VAL A 239 3.52 20.70 -2.84
CA VAL A 239 2.61 19.55 -2.67
C VAL A 239 2.01 19.07 -4.00
N LEU A 240 1.86 19.98 -4.97
CA LEU A 240 1.38 19.65 -6.31
C LEU A 240 2.34 18.67 -7.02
N VAL A 241 3.65 18.82 -6.83
CA VAL A 241 4.66 17.91 -7.39
C VAL A 241 4.48 16.51 -6.81
N THR A 242 4.23 16.39 -5.50
CA THR A 242 3.94 15.12 -4.84
C THR A 242 2.67 14.48 -5.44
N ARG A 243 1.57 15.23 -5.51
CA ARG A 243 0.28 14.74 -6.05
C ARG A 243 0.43 14.25 -7.50
N LEU A 244 1.04 15.06 -8.36
CA LEU A 244 1.26 14.70 -9.76
C LEU A 244 2.20 13.50 -9.89
N SER A 245 3.24 13.40 -9.07
CA SER A 245 4.15 12.24 -9.07
C SER A 245 3.43 10.94 -8.72
N LEU A 246 2.47 10.99 -7.78
CA LEU A 246 1.65 9.82 -7.41
C LEU A 246 0.62 9.45 -8.48
N VAL A 247 0.04 10.44 -9.16
CA VAL A 247 -0.79 10.20 -10.35
C VAL A 247 0.05 9.55 -11.46
N VAL A 248 1.24 10.07 -11.75
CA VAL A 248 2.15 9.50 -12.75
C VAL A 248 2.58 8.08 -12.37
N LEU A 249 2.88 7.83 -11.09
CA LEU A 249 3.13 6.48 -10.58
C LEU A 249 1.96 5.54 -10.90
N CYS A 250 0.74 5.95 -10.56
CA CYS A 250 -0.45 5.14 -10.82
C CYS A 250 -0.64 4.87 -12.32
N MET A 251 -0.58 5.92 -13.14
CA MET A 251 -0.70 5.81 -14.61
C MET A 251 0.40 4.96 -15.23
N SER A 252 1.60 4.93 -14.63
CA SER A 252 2.69 4.09 -15.11
C SER A 252 2.35 2.60 -15.09
N PHE A 253 1.44 2.14 -14.23
CA PHE A 253 1.00 0.74 -14.23
C PHE A 253 0.26 0.35 -15.52
N ALA A 254 -0.27 1.32 -16.28
CA ALA A 254 -0.84 1.08 -17.62
C ALA A 254 0.20 0.55 -18.62
N ALA A 255 1.48 0.84 -18.39
CA ALA A 255 2.59 0.37 -19.22
C ALA A 255 3.14 -1.01 -18.82
N VAL A 256 2.59 -1.65 -17.77
CA VAL A 256 3.08 -2.95 -17.28
C VAL A 256 2.89 -4.05 -18.35
N PRO A 257 3.88 -4.91 -18.57
CA PRO A 257 3.79 -6.02 -19.51
C PRO A 257 2.60 -6.94 -19.20
N ARG A 258 1.95 -7.47 -20.25
CA ARG A 258 0.97 -8.54 -20.09
C ARG A 258 1.73 -9.82 -19.77
N ARG A 259 1.47 -10.42 -18.61
CA ARG A 259 2.04 -11.73 -18.26
C ARG A 259 0.93 -12.77 -18.35
N PRO A 260 1.11 -13.86 -19.12
CA PRO A 260 0.10 -14.92 -19.19
C PRO A 260 -0.12 -15.53 -17.81
N LEU A 261 -1.38 -15.87 -17.48
CA LEU A 261 -1.84 -16.39 -16.18
C LEU A 261 -1.17 -17.72 -15.75
N THR A 262 -0.34 -18.31 -16.61
CA THR A 262 0.25 -19.65 -16.49
C THR A 262 1.68 -19.68 -15.98
N ASP A 263 2.35 -18.55 -15.80
CA ASP A 263 3.74 -18.56 -15.31
C ASP A 263 3.83 -19.02 -13.84
N PRO A 264 4.75 -19.94 -13.50
CA PRO A 264 5.00 -20.31 -12.11
C PRO A 264 5.52 -19.10 -11.30
N PRO A 265 5.23 -19.04 -9.99
CA PRO A 265 5.71 -17.95 -9.14
C PRO A 265 7.25 -17.85 -9.17
N LEU A 266 7.76 -16.62 -9.20
CA LEU A 266 9.18 -16.23 -9.31
C LEU A 266 10.12 -16.78 -8.23
N SER A 267 9.63 -17.56 -7.26
CA SER A 267 10.50 -18.31 -6.33
C SER A 267 11.35 -19.38 -7.03
N ALA A 268 11.06 -19.71 -8.30
CA ALA A 268 11.81 -20.69 -9.07
C ALA A 268 13.07 -20.13 -9.78
N SER A 269 13.29 -18.81 -9.77
CA SER A 269 14.33 -18.17 -10.61
C SER A 269 15.32 -17.28 -9.85
N PHE A 270 15.36 -17.34 -8.51
CA PHE A 270 16.45 -16.69 -7.77
C PHE A 270 17.68 -17.61 -7.74
N PRO A 271 18.85 -17.17 -8.25
CA PRO A 271 20.10 -17.81 -7.89
C PRO A 271 20.24 -17.67 -6.38
N SER A 272 20.31 -18.80 -5.67
CA SER A 272 20.76 -18.84 -4.29
C SER A 272 22.07 -18.04 -4.19
N ALA A 273 22.14 -17.06 -3.28
CA ALA A 273 23.31 -16.22 -3.02
C ALA A 273 24.55 -16.98 -2.50
N ASP A 274 24.59 -18.30 -2.69
CA ASP A 274 25.58 -19.26 -2.17
C ASP A 274 26.64 -19.66 -3.22
N ARG A 275 26.63 -19.07 -4.42
CA ARG A 275 27.64 -19.34 -5.48
C ARG A 275 28.75 -18.28 -5.62
N ALA A 276 28.81 -17.29 -4.74
CA ALA A 276 29.87 -16.28 -4.78
C ALA A 276 31.11 -16.63 -3.93
N SER A 277 31.16 -17.81 -3.30
CA SER A 277 32.29 -18.27 -2.46
C SER A 277 33.05 -19.46 -3.04
N ARG A 278 32.78 -19.84 -4.30
CA ARG A 278 33.52 -20.87 -5.03
C ARG A 278 33.76 -20.45 -6.47
N GLN A 279 34.71 -19.53 -6.67
CA GLN A 279 35.54 -19.42 -7.86
C GLN A 279 36.73 -18.52 -7.55
#